data_AF-A0A9D4QW37-F1
#
_entry.id   AF-A0A9D4QW37-F1
#
_cell.length_a   1.000
_cell.length_b   1.000
_cell.length_c   1.000
_cell.angle_alpha   90.00
_cell.angle_beta   90.00
_cell.angle_gamma   90.00
#
_symmetry.space_group_name_H-M   'P 1'
#
loop_
_entity.id
_entity.type
_entity.pdbx_description
1 polymer ?
#
loop_
_entity_poly.entity_id
_entity_poly.type
_entity_poly.pdbx_seq_one_letter_code
_entity_poly.pdbx_strand_id
1 'polypeptide(L)'
;MKGMDVCQEHGQKIKFFCRDHSKLCFSTRAFKHRKCEHVDEIAKLSEQIRSELYSLKESLQKIKSDAEYIITECKKSENDLNESIENMSVEEDEMKTRFDTFFENAKNKMLTEANSVKCEEVNRLDARSTASSKIKAKIAQLVPTCSTVLEHGTLQQMFILSNLIDEKHHRMNGCIRAQQQMQRTPKLSMPFPKELYELLALVENVMKLNSVQNKTDQEISDCLSSLSRPVTLELLVSADLPKAGDDKDYPFLTGLDFLPDGR
;
A
#
# COMPACT_ATOMS: atom_id res chain seq x y z
N MET A 1 -54.66 10.82 -23.27
CA MET A 1 -54.95 11.72 -22.15
C MET A 1 -56.33 12.36 -22.35
N LYS A 2 -57.42 11.61 -22.13
CA LYS A 2 -58.78 12.20 -22.09
C LYS A 2 -59.05 12.65 -20.65
N GLY A 3 -59.57 13.86 -20.45
CA GLY A 3 -60.02 14.33 -19.12
C GLY A 3 -59.07 15.27 -18.38
N MET A 4 -57.82 15.43 -18.80
CA MET A 4 -56.89 16.42 -18.20
C MET A 4 -57.24 17.86 -18.58
N ASP A 5 -58.04 18.07 -19.62
CA ASP A 5 -58.51 19.38 -20.06
C ASP A 5 -59.81 19.81 -19.37
N VAL A 6 -60.35 19.04 -18.42
CA VAL A 6 -61.66 19.30 -17.79
C VAL A 6 -61.50 19.55 -16.29
N CYS A 7 -62.08 20.63 -15.79
CA CYS A 7 -62.09 20.97 -14.37
C CYS A 7 -62.95 19.96 -13.61
N GLN A 8 -62.38 19.27 -12.63
CA GLN A 8 -63.09 18.25 -11.83
C GLN A 8 -64.30 18.81 -11.07
N GLU A 9 -64.22 20.05 -10.59
CA GLU A 9 -65.31 20.69 -9.85
C GLU A 9 -66.48 21.13 -10.75
N HIS A 10 -66.19 21.50 -12.00
CA HIS A 10 -67.16 22.19 -12.86
C HIS A 10 -67.53 21.40 -14.12
N GLY A 11 -66.83 20.30 -14.43
CA GLY A 11 -67.05 19.48 -15.63
C GLY A 11 -66.79 20.20 -16.95
N GLN A 12 -66.18 21.39 -16.91
CA GLN A 12 -65.95 22.24 -18.07
C GLN A 12 -64.48 22.25 -18.49
N LYS A 13 -64.23 22.50 -19.78
CA LYS A 13 -62.87 22.60 -20.29
C LYS A 13 -62.12 23.77 -19.65
N ILE A 14 -60.94 23.48 -19.12
CA ILE A 14 -59.98 24.43 -18.59
C ILE A 14 -59.44 25.24 -19.78
N LYS A 15 -59.47 26.57 -19.64
CA LYS A 15 -59.04 27.50 -20.70
C LYS A 15 -58.06 28.56 -20.21
N PHE A 16 -57.97 28.78 -18.91
CA PHE A 16 -57.21 29.89 -18.32
C PHE A 16 -56.31 29.40 -17.19
N PHE A 17 -55.19 30.09 -16.99
CA PHE A 17 -54.29 29.90 -15.86
C PHE A 17 -54.19 31.23 -15.10
N CYS A 18 -54.48 31.19 -13.80
CA CYS A 18 -54.33 32.35 -12.92
C CYS A 18 -52.95 32.29 -12.26
N ARG A 19 -52.07 33.24 -12.59
CA ARG A 19 -50.71 33.32 -12.04
C ARG A 19 -50.70 33.69 -10.55
N ASP A 20 -51.60 34.58 -10.14
CA ASP A 20 -51.70 35.05 -8.75
C ASP A 20 -51.96 33.92 -7.74
N HIS A 21 -52.59 32.83 -8.20
CA HIS A 21 -52.94 31.68 -7.35
C HIS A 21 -52.33 30.36 -7.84
N SER A 22 -51.54 30.38 -8.92
CA SER A 22 -51.00 29.20 -9.61
C SER A 22 -52.06 28.11 -9.86
N LYS A 23 -53.25 28.50 -10.34
CA LYS A 23 -54.40 27.58 -10.52
C LYS A 23 -54.98 27.61 -11.93
N LEU A 24 -55.41 26.44 -12.39
CA LEU A 24 -56.12 26.23 -13.64
C LEU A 24 -57.61 26.58 -13.48
N CYS A 25 -58.20 27.27 -14.47
CA CYS A 25 -59.58 27.69 -14.45
C CYS A 25 -60.29 27.51 -15.82
N PHE A 26 -61.60 27.29 -15.77
CA PHE A 26 -62.44 27.21 -16.97
C PHE A 26 -62.91 28.60 -17.47
N SER A 27 -62.86 29.64 -16.62
CA SER A 27 -63.26 31.01 -17.00
C SER A 27 -62.43 32.10 -16.32
N THR A 28 -62.27 33.24 -16.98
CA THR A 28 -61.62 34.45 -16.43
C THR A 28 -62.45 35.16 -15.35
N ARG A 29 -63.70 34.72 -15.12
CA ARG A 29 -64.68 35.38 -14.22
C ARG A 29 -65.26 34.46 -13.16
N ALA A 30 -64.63 33.31 -12.90
CA ALA A 30 -65.01 32.48 -11.76
C ALA A 30 -64.94 33.34 -10.48
N PHE A 31 -65.94 33.23 -9.60
CA PHE A 31 -66.10 34.09 -8.41
C PHE A 31 -64.82 34.25 -7.57
N LYS A 32 -63.99 33.20 -7.52
CA LYS A 32 -62.73 33.15 -6.77
C LYS A 32 -61.56 33.90 -7.42
N HIS A 33 -61.59 34.14 -8.74
CA HIS A 33 -60.49 34.78 -9.48
C HIS A 33 -60.84 36.14 -10.09
N ARG A 34 -62.02 36.68 -9.77
CA ARG A 34 -62.53 37.95 -10.32
C ARG A 34 -61.67 39.18 -9.96
N LYS A 35 -60.85 39.09 -8.91
CA LYS A 35 -59.92 40.13 -8.46
C LYS A 35 -58.47 39.88 -8.88
N CYS A 36 -58.20 38.80 -9.61
CA CYS A 36 -56.87 38.50 -10.09
C CYS A 36 -56.53 39.39 -11.28
N GLU A 37 -55.36 40.00 -11.27
CA GLU A 37 -54.88 40.80 -12.41
C GLU A 37 -54.23 39.91 -13.47
N HIS A 38 -53.68 38.75 -13.09
CA HIS A 38 -52.89 37.91 -13.99
C HIS A 38 -53.60 36.60 -14.29
N VAL A 39 -54.57 36.65 -15.22
CA VAL A 39 -55.26 35.46 -15.75
C VAL A 39 -55.05 35.38 -17.25
N ASP A 40 -54.22 34.42 -17.67
CA ASP A 40 -53.88 34.23 -19.08
C ASP A 40 -54.65 33.05 -19.68
N GLU A 41 -54.89 33.13 -20.98
CA GLU A 41 -55.42 32.01 -21.74
C GLU A 41 -54.33 30.96 -21.95
N ILE A 42 -54.63 29.71 -21.58
CA ILE A 42 -53.69 28.60 -21.65
C ILE A 42 -53.18 28.41 -23.07
N ALA A 43 -54.00 28.64 -24.10
CA ALA A 43 -53.57 28.54 -25.48
C ALA A 43 -52.38 29.47 -25.79
N LYS A 44 -52.39 30.71 -25.28
CA LYS A 44 -51.30 31.68 -25.49
C LYS A 44 -50.06 31.32 -24.67
N LEU A 45 -50.23 30.90 -23.41
CA LEU A 45 -49.13 30.43 -22.57
C LEU A 45 -48.49 29.15 -23.10
N SER A 46 -49.31 28.24 -23.65
CA SER A 46 -48.85 26.95 -24.14
C SER A 46 -47.89 27.07 -25.31
N GLU A 47 -48.01 28.11 -26.13
CA GLU A 47 -47.08 28.36 -27.24
C GLU A 47 -45.71 28.84 -26.74
N GLN A 48 -45.68 29.66 -25.69
CA GLN A 48 -44.46 30.12 -25.01
C GLN A 48 -43.77 28.96 -24.25
N ILE A 49 -44.53 28.27 -23.40
CA ILE A 49 -44.04 27.14 -22.57
C ILE A 49 -43.60 25.95 -23.43
N ARG A 50 -44.19 25.77 -24.62
CA ARG A 50 -43.81 24.68 -25.53
C ARG A 50 -42.33 24.74 -25.89
N SER A 51 -41.80 25.92 -26.22
CA SER A 51 -40.38 26.10 -26.55
C SER A 51 -39.46 25.80 -25.35
N GLU A 52 -39.85 26.26 -24.15
CA GLU A 52 -39.14 25.99 -22.90
C GLU A 52 -39.14 24.51 -22.53
N LEU A 53 -40.28 23.81 -22.72
CA LEU A 53 -40.40 22.37 -22.48
C LEU A 53 -39.55 21.56 -23.46
N TYR A 54 -39.42 21.96 -24.72
CA TYR A 54 -38.49 21.32 -25.65
C TYR A 54 -37.04 21.53 -25.21
N SER A 55 -36.65 22.75 -24.83
CA SER A 55 -35.31 23.05 -24.31
C SER A 55 -35.00 22.26 -23.03
N LEU A 56 -35.97 22.15 -22.12
CA LEU A 56 -35.84 21.36 -20.89
C LEU A 56 -35.70 19.87 -21.21
N LYS A 57 -36.50 19.35 -22.15
CA LYS A 57 -36.40 17.95 -22.60
C LYS A 57 -35.02 17.65 -23.18
N GLU A 58 -34.50 18.51 -24.06
CA GLU A 58 -33.16 18.35 -24.64
C GLU A 58 -32.07 18.40 -23.56
N SER A 59 -32.19 19.31 -22.60
CA SER A 59 -31.28 19.41 -21.47
C SER A 59 -31.30 18.15 -20.60
N LEU A 60 -32.49 17.62 -20.28
CA LEU A 60 -32.64 16.38 -19.53
C LEU A 60 -32.09 15.16 -20.29
N GLN A 61 -32.29 15.11 -21.60
CA GLN A 61 -31.70 14.06 -22.44
C GLN A 61 -30.18 14.12 -22.44
N LYS A 62 -29.60 15.32 -22.53
CA LYS A 62 -28.16 15.52 -22.44
C LYS A 62 -27.61 15.08 -21.07
N ILE A 63 -28.23 15.54 -19.98
CA ILE A 63 -27.84 15.14 -18.61
C ILE A 63 -27.90 13.62 -18.46
N LYS A 64 -28.93 12.97 -19.00
CA LYS A 64 -29.04 11.50 -18.99
C LYS A 64 -27.85 10.85 -19.72
N SER A 65 -27.52 11.31 -20.93
CA SER A 65 -26.38 10.77 -21.69
C SER A 65 -25.04 11.02 -20.99
N ASP A 66 -24.84 12.19 -20.41
CA ASP A 66 -23.63 12.52 -19.64
C ASP A 66 -23.51 11.61 -18.41
N ALA A 67 -24.62 11.34 -17.70
CA ALA A 67 -24.63 10.42 -16.57
C ALA A 67 -24.33 8.97 -16.98
N GLU A 68 -24.89 8.49 -18.10
CA GLU A 68 -24.59 7.16 -18.66
C GLU A 68 -23.12 7.02 -19.05
N TYR A 69 -22.53 8.08 -19.61
CA TYR A 69 -21.11 8.14 -19.93
C TYR A 69 -20.25 8.06 -18.66
N ILE A 70 -20.54 8.89 -17.65
CA ILE A 70 -19.81 8.88 -16.37
C ILE A 70 -19.87 7.49 -15.71
N ILE A 71 -21.03 6.85 -15.68
CA ILE A 71 -21.17 5.48 -15.13
C ILE A 71 -20.26 4.49 -15.87
N THR A 72 -20.14 4.62 -17.18
CA THR A 72 -19.29 3.75 -18.01
C THR A 72 -17.81 3.96 -17.72
N GLU A 73 -17.35 5.21 -17.64
CA GLU A 73 -15.95 5.53 -17.29
C GLU A 73 -15.61 5.12 -15.85
N CYS A 74 -16.54 5.28 -14.90
CA CYS A 74 -16.35 4.81 -13.53
C CYS A 74 -16.15 3.29 -13.47
N LYS A 75 -16.98 2.51 -14.19
CA LYS A 75 -16.82 1.05 -14.25
C LYS A 75 -15.52 0.61 -14.91
N LYS A 76 -15.09 1.32 -15.95
CA LYS A 76 -13.79 1.07 -16.58
C LYS A 76 -12.65 1.34 -15.59
N SER A 77 -12.69 2.48 -14.90
CA SER A 77 -11.68 2.84 -13.89
C SER A 77 -11.64 1.84 -12.73
N GLU A 78 -12.80 1.32 -12.30
CA GLU A 78 -12.89 0.27 -11.29
C GLU A 78 -12.20 -1.02 -11.75
N ASN A 79 -12.41 -1.45 -13.00
CA ASN A 79 -11.73 -2.62 -13.55
C ASN A 79 -10.22 -2.41 -13.67
N ASP A 80 -9.79 -1.26 -14.18
CA ASP A 80 -8.37 -0.92 -14.32
C ASP A 80 -7.67 -0.89 -12.94
N LEU A 81 -8.35 -0.37 -11.91
CA LEU A 81 -7.86 -0.41 -10.52
C LEU A 81 -7.77 -1.84 -9.97
N ASN A 82 -8.77 -2.67 -10.20
CA ASN A 82 -8.75 -4.06 -9.75
C ASN A 82 -7.62 -4.85 -10.41
N GLU A 83 -7.40 -4.69 -11.71
CA GLU A 83 -6.27 -5.30 -12.42
C GLU A 83 -4.92 -4.80 -11.87
N SER A 84 -4.81 -3.50 -11.61
CA SER A 84 -3.59 -2.93 -11.00
C SER A 84 -3.33 -3.50 -9.60
N ILE A 85 -4.37 -3.70 -8.78
CA ILE A 85 -4.24 -4.30 -7.44
C ILE A 85 -3.78 -5.75 -7.54
N GLU A 86 -4.35 -6.54 -8.46
CA GLU A 86 -3.96 -7.93 -8.67
C GLU A 86 -2.50 -8.04 -9.12
N ASN A 87 -2.09 -7.20 -10.09
CA ASN A 87 -0.70 -7.14 -10.54
C ASN A 87 0.27 -6.77 -9.40
N MET A 88 -0.08 -5.76 -8.59
CA MET A 88 0.74 -5.39 -7.41
C MET A 88 0.84 -6.54 -6.40
N SER A 89 -0.24 -7.29 -6.17
CA SER A 89 -0.21 -8.46 -5.29
C SER A 89 0.72 -9.55 -5.82
N VAL A 90 0.74 -9.79 -7.13
CA VAL A 90 1.66 -10.75 -7.75
C VAL A 90 3.12 -10.29 -7.61
N GLU A 91 3.38 -9.00 -7.85
CA GLU A 91 4.72 -8.41 -7.68
C GLU A 91 5.20 -8.49 -6.22
N GLU A 92 4.31 -8.28 -5.23
CA GLU A 92 4.61 -8.46 -3.81
C GLU A 92 5.07 -9.89 -3.50
N ASP A 93 4.32 -10.89 -3.96
CA ASP A 93 4.63 -12.30 -3.76
C ASP A 93 5.95 -12.71 -4.43
N GLU A 94 6.21 -12.22 -5.65
CA GLU A 94 7.49 -12.40 -6.32
C GLU A 94 8.64 -11.77 -5.53
N MET A 95 8.45 -10.55 -5.03
CA MET A 95 9.47 -9.85 -4.26
C MET A 95 9.78 -10.60 -2.97
N LYS A 96 8.75 -11.06 -2.24
CA LYS A 96 8.88 -11.91 -1.05
C LYS A 96 9.67 -13.19 -1.36
N THR A 97 9.32 -13.88 -2.44
CA THR A 97 10.02 -15.11 -2.86
C THR A 97 11.50 -14.85 -3.18
N ARG A 98 11.81 -13.73 -3.82
CA ARG A 98 13.20 -13.31 -4.10
C ARG A 98 13.96 -13.00 -2.81
N PHE A 99 13.34 -12.32 -1.85
CA PHE A 99 13.92 -12.05 -0.53
C PHE A 99 14.22 -13.34 0.25
N ASP A 100 13.27 -14.27 0.32
CA ASP A 100 13.46 -15.55 1.01
C ASP A 100 14.61 -16.35 0.39
N THR A 101 14.63 -16.43 -0.95
CA THR A 101 15.71 -17.09 -1.70
C THR A 101 17.06 -16.46 -1.43
N PHE A 102 17.12 -15.12 -1.39
CA PHE A 102 18.33 -14.38 -1.08
C PHE A 102 18.85 -14.70 0.32
N PHE A 103 17.98 -14.70 1.35
CA PHE A 103 18.37 -14.99 2.73
C PHE A 103 18.89 -16.42 2.89
N GLU A 104 18.21 -17.41 2.31
CA GLU A 104 18.67 -18.80 2.38
C GLU A 104 20.01 -18.98 1.65
N ASN A 105 20.23 -18.31 0.51
CA ASN A 105 21.52 -18.34 -0.18
C ASN A 105 22.64 -17.71 0.65
N ALA A 106 22.40 -16.56 1.29
CA ALA A 106 23.37 -15.91 2.16
C ALA A 106 23.72 -16.79 3.37
N LYS A 107 22.71 -17.36 4.03
CA LYS A 107 22.86 -18.32 5.14
C LYS A 107 23.69 -19.53 4.74
N ASN A 108 23.39 -20.14 3.59
CA ASN A 108 24.12 -21.30 3.09
C ASN A 108 25.59 -20.97 2.78
N LYS A 109 25.86 -19.82 2.16
CA LYS A 109 27.24 -19.34 1.95
C LYS A 109 27.99 -19.15 3.26
N MET A 110 27.37 -18.47 4.24
CA MET A 110 27.98 -18.26 5.56
C MET A 110 28.26 -19.58 6.29
N LEU A 111 27.34 -20.55 6.21
CA LEU A 111 27.53 -21.87 6.81
C LEU A 111 28.67 -22.64 6.14
N THR A 112 28.77 -22.60 4.80
CA THR A 112 29.88 -23.23 4.07
C THR A 112 31.22 -22.60 4.45
N GLU A 113 31.32 -21.26 4.49
CA GLU A 113 32.53 -20.54 4.90
C GLU A 113 32.92 -20.90 6.34
N ALA A 114 31.96 -20.85 7.27
CA ALA A 114 32.17 -21.18 8.68
C ALA A 114 32.66 -22.62 8.86
N ASN A 115 32.09 -23.57 8.10
CA ASN A 115 32.51 -24.96 8.13
C ASN A 115 33.91 -25.15 7.55
N SER A 116 34.27 -24.41 6.49
CA SER A 116 35.62 -24.42 5.93
C SER A 116 36.65 -23.95 6.97
N VAL A 117 36.42 -22.78 7.57
CA VAL A 117 37.29 -22.21 8.62
C VAL A 117 37.39 -23.16 9.82
N LYS A 118 36.27 -23.76 10.24
CA LYS A 118 36.26 -24.78 11.29
C LYS A 118 37.15 -25.97 10.94
N CYS A 119 37.02 -26.52 9.74
CA CYS A 119 37.83 -27.66 9.29
C CYS A 119 39.32 -27.32 9.25
N GLU A 120 39.69 -26.14 8.74
CA GLU A 120 41.07 -25.67 8.72
C GLU A 120 41.64 -25.54 10.14
N GLU A 121 40.90 -24.93 11.06
CA GLU A 121 41.33 -24.76 12.45
C GLU A 121 41.43 -26.09 13.20
N VAL A 122 40.50 -27.02 12.98
CA VAL A 122 40.57 -28.39 13.55
C VAL A 122 41.83 -29.10 13.06
N ASN A 123 42.07 -29.12 11.75
CA ASN A 123 43.26 -29.73 11.17
C ASN A 123 44.56 -29.10 11.71
N ARG A 124 44.57 -27.76 11.87
CA ARG A 124 45.69 -27.02 12.45
C ARG A 124 45.95 -27.43 13.91
N LEU A 125 44.89 -27.56 14.71
CA LEU A 125 44.98 -28.00 16.10
C LEU A 125 45.45 -29.44 16.22
N ASP A 126 44.96 -30.35 15.36
CA ASP A 126 45.37 -31.76 15.34
C ASP A 126 46.85 -31.92 14.97
N ALA A 127 47.32 -31.19 13.97
CA ALA A 127 48.74 -31.17 13.60
C ALA A 127 49.62 -30.70 14.77
N ARG A 128 49.17 -29.67 15.51
CA ARG A 128 49.86 -29.18 16.71
C ARG A 128 49.86 -30.21 17.83
N SER A 129 48.71 -30.81 18.12
CA SER A 129 48.57 -31.87 19.14
C SER A 129 49.51 -33.04 18.86
N THR A 130 49.58 -33.46 17.60
CA THR A 130 50.49 -34.50 17.13
C THR A 130 51.97 -34.11 17.34
N ALA A 131 52.34 -32.88 16.98
CA ALA A 131 53.70 -32.38 17.17
C ALA A 131 54.09 -32.31 18.66
N SER A 132 53.19 -31.82 19.52
CA SER A 132 53.39 -31.76 20.97
C SER A 132 53.53 -33.16 21.58
N SER A 133 52.75 -34.12 21.10
CA SER A 133 52.84 -35.52 21.52
C SER A 133 54.20 -36.14 21.17
N LYS A 134 54.75 -35.83 19.99
CA LYS A 134 56.11 -36.26 19.59
C LYS A 134 57.19 -35.65 20.49
N ILE A 135 57.07 -34.37 20.86
CA ILE A 135 58.00 -33.71 21.80
C ILE A 135 57.92 -34.38 23.17
N LYS A 136 56.70 -34.57 23.69
CA LYS A 136 56.46 -35.26 24.97
C LYS A 136 57.09 -36.66 25.00
N ALA A 137 56.91 -37.45 23.93
CA ALA A 137 57.49 -38.78 23.83
C ALA A 137 59.03 -38.75 23.84
N LYS A 138 59.65 -37.81 23.12
CA LYS A 138 61.12 -37.63 23.14
C LYS A 138 61.64 -37.24 24.53
N ILE A 139 60.95 -36.34 25.23
CA ILE A 139 61.31 -35.98 26.61
C ILE A 139 61.20 -37.21 27.52
N ALA A 140 60.11 -37.98 27.42
CA ALA A 140 59.91 -39.19 28.20
C ALA A 140 61.00 -40.26 27.98
N GLN A 141 61.60 -40.31 26.78
CA GLN A 141 62.75 -41.18 26.49
C GLN A 141 64.06 -40.64 27.07
N LEU A 142 64.27 -39.32 27.05
CA LEU A 142 65.50 -38.70 27.53
C LEU A 142 65.60 -38.69 29.05
N VAL A 143 64.50 -38.47 29.77
CA VAL A 143 64.48 -38.31 31.23
C VAL A 143 65.13 -39.51 31.96
N PRO A 144 64.76 -40.78 31.70
CA PRO A 144 65.38 -41.93 32.38
C PRO A 144 66.88 -42.04 32.12
N THR A 145 67.33 -41.83 30.88
CA THR A 145 68.76 -41.83 30.54
C THR A 145 69.52 -40.75 31.30
N CYS A 146 68.91 -39.56 31.46
CA CYS A 146 69.50 -38.49 32.25
C CYS A 146 69.64 -38.89 33.71
N SER A 147 68.58 -39.42 34.32
CA SER A 147 68.59 -39.89 35.71
C SER A 147 69.66 -40.96 35.94
N THR A 148 69.73 -41.99 35.10
CA THR A 148 70.72 -43.07 35.24
C THR A 148 72.16 -42.57 35.12
N VAL A 149 72.47 -41.71 34.17
CA VAL A 149 73.83 -41.17 33.99
C VAL A 149 74.21 -40.22 35.13
N LEU A 150 73.25 -39.46 35.67
CA LEU A 150 73.49 -38.61 36.84
C LEU A 150 73.76 -39.41 38.12
N GLU A 151 73.03 -40.52 38.32
CA GLU A 151 73.14 -41.35 39.52
C GLU A 151 74.35 -42.30 39.48
N HIS A 152 74.71 -42.81 38.30
CA HIS A 152 75.64 -43.94 38.17
C HIS A 152 76.72 -43.75 37.09
N GLY A 153 76.68 -42.66 36.33
CA GLY A 153 77.59 -42.43 35.20
C GLY A 153 78.98 -41.95 35.61
N THR A 154 79.94 -42.11 34.71
CA THR A 154 81.28 -41.50 34.82
C THR A 154 81.25 -40.03 34.42
N LEU A 155 82.27 -39.25 34.83
CA LEU A 155 82.41 -37.84 34.43
C LEU A 155 82.39 -37.65 32.91
N GLN A 156 82.97 -38.59 32.15
CA GLN A 156 82.96 -38.56 30.69
C GLN A 156 81.55 -38.78 30.12
N GLN A 157 80.77 -39.72 30.69
CA GLN A 157 79.39 -39.96 30.28
C GLN A 157 78.49 -38.77 30.61
N MET A 158 78.69 -38.13 31.78
CA MET A 158 77.99 -36.89 32.15
C MET A 158 78.31 -35.75 31.17
N PHE A 159 79.57 -35.58 30.78
CA PHE A 159 79.98 -34.56 29.82
C PHE A 159 79.37 -34.78 28.42
N ILE A 160 79.39 -36.02 27.93
CA ILE A 160 78.77 -36.37 26.63
C ILE A 160 77.26 -36.12 26.68
N LEU A 161 76.60 -36.57 27.76
CA LEU A 161 75.17 -36.39 27.94
C LEU A 161 74.79 -34.90 28.03
N SER A 162 75.57 -34.09 28.75
CA SER A 162 75.32 -32.65 28.89
C SER A 162 75.30 -31.94 27.54
N ASN A 163 76.28 -32.21 26.67
CA ASN A 163 76.32 -31.65 25.32
C ASN A 163 75.12 -32.11 24.46
N LEU A 164 74.74 -33.39 24.56
CA LEU A 164 73.62 -33.94 23.81
C LEU A 164 72.27 -33.38 24.28
N ILE A 165 72.10 -33.19 25.59
CA ILE A 165 70.90 -32.56 26.16
C ILE A 165 70.82 -31.11 25.73
N ASP A 166 71.90 -30.34 25.78
CA ASP A 166 71.87 -28.91 25.47
C ASP A 166 71.41 -28.66 24.03
N GLU A 167 71.95 -29.43 23.08
CA GLU A 167 71.52 -29.40 21.68
C GLU A 167 70.04 -29.78 21.50
N LYS A 168 69.57 -30.85 22.17
CA LYS A 168 68.18 -31.31 22.07
C LYS A 168 67.22 -30.34 22.76
N HIS A 169 67.61 -29.80 23.90
CA HIS A 169 66.86 -28.83 24.69
C HIS A 169 66.63 -27.54 23.90
N HIS A 170 67.66 -27.02 23.23
CA HIS A 170 67.52 -25.82 22.40
C HIS A 170 66.50 -26.04 21.27
N ARG A 171 66.57 -27.19 20.56
CA ARG A 171 65.62 -27.53 19.50
C ARG A 171 64.19 -27.70 20.03
N MET A 172 64.00 -28.45 21.12
CA MET A 172 62.67 -28.68 21.71
C MET A 172 62.04 -27.39 22.21
N ASN A 173 62.80 -26.53 22.89
CA ASN A 173 62.32 -25.23 23.34
C ASN A 173 61.97 -24.30 22.19
N GLY A 174 62.74 -24.33 21.09
CA GLY A 174 62.38 -23.61 19.87
C GLY A 174 61.01 -24.02 19.34
N CYS A 175 60.76 -25.33 19.24
CA CYS A 175 59.47 -25.87 18.82
C CYS A 175 58.32 -25.47 19.77
N ILE A 176 58.52 -25.59 21.09
CA ILE A 176 57.50 -25.23 22.09
C ILE A 176 57.16 -23.73 22.01
N ARG A 177 58.17 -22.84 21.93
CA ARG A 177 57.94 -21.40 21.80
C ARG A 177 57.19 -21.04 20.51
N ALA A 178 57.55 -21.66 19.39
CA ALA A 178 56.84 -21.48 18.13
C ALA A 178 55.35 -21.89 18.26
N GLN A 179 55.08 -23.02 18.93
CA GLN A 179 53.71 -23.46 19.20
C GLN A 179 52.95 -22.52 20.15
N GLN A 180 53.61 -21.94 21.16
CA GLN A 180 53.01 -20.98 22.10
C GLN A 180 52.70 -19.64 21.43
N GLN A 181 53.55 -19.15 20.52
CA GLN A 181 53.28 -17.91 19.78
C GLN A 181 52.06 -18.03 18.86
N MET A 182 51.79 -19.24 18.33
CA MET A 182 50.60 -19.56 17.54
C MET A 182 49.32 -19.76 18.37
N GLN A 183 49.38 -19.58 19.71
CA GLN A 183 48.26 -19.76 20.64
C GLN A 183 47.38 -18.51 20.79
N ARG A 184 47.69 -17.43 20.05
CA ARG A 184 46.80 -16.26 20.01
C ARG A 184 45.42 -16.68 19.48
N THR A 185 44.40 -16.15 20.14
CA THR A 185 42.98 -16.45 19.95
C THR A 185 42.65 -16.64 18.46
N PRO A 186 42.00 -17.74 18.06
CA PRO A 186 41.56 -17.88 16.68
C PRO A 186 40.70 -16.66 16.33
N LYS A 187 41.23 -15.80 15.46
CA LYS A 187 40.47 -14.69 14.90
C LYS A 187 39.58 -15.29 13.82
N LEU A 188 38.42 -15.77 14.23
CA LEU A 188 37.27 -15.97 13.33
C LEU A 188 36.81 -14.60 12.85
N SER A 189 37.56 -14.05 11.91
CA SER A 189 37.17 -12.87 11.15
C SER A 189 36.48 -13.38 9.90
N MET A 190 35.22 -13.80 10.03
CA MET A 190 34.40 -14.01 8.83
C MET A 190 34.01 -12.62 8.30
N PRO A 191 34.42 -12.26 7.07
CA PRO A 191 33.94 -11.04 6.46
C PRO A 191 32.41 -11.14 6.32
N PHE A 192 31.69 -10.07 6.68
CA PHE A 192 30.27 -9.99 6.39
C PHE A 192 30.08 -10.11 4.86
N PRO A 193 29.18 -11.00 4.38
CA PRO A 193 28.88 -11.12 2.96
C PRO A 193 28.50 -9.77 2.35
N LYS A 194 29.08 -9.43 1.19
CA LYS A 194 28.76 -8.18 0.47
C LYS A 194 27.27 -8.08 0.13
N GLU A 195 26.66 -9.22 -0.13
CA GLU A 195 25.26 -9.38 -0.44
C GLU A 195 24.37 -8.77 0.67
N LEU A 196 24.71 -8.93 1.96
CA LEU A 196 23.92 -8.34 3.06
C LEU A 196 23.99 -6.81 3.09
N TYR A 197 25.07 -6.21 2.60
CA TYR A 197 25.17 -4.76 2.45
C TYR A 197 24.31 -4.25 1.28
N GLU A 198 24.21 -5.03 0.20
CA GLU A 198 23.34 -4.71 -0.94
C GLU A 198 21.85 -4.75 -0.53
N LEU A 199 21.47 -5.70 0.35
CA LEU A 199 20.13 -5.78 0.93
C LEU A 199 19.76 -4.53 1.76
N LEU A 200 20.68 -4.09 2.62
CA LEU A 200 20.52 -2.87 3.42
C LEU A 200 20.30 -1.63 2.54
N ALA A 201 21.06 -1.52 1.45
CA ALA A 201 20.90 -0.43 0.48
C ALA A 201 19.55 -0.48 -0.26
N LEU A 202 19.04 -1.67 -0.55
CA LEU A 202 17.73 -1.85 -1.20
C LEU A 202 16.59 -1.36 -0.28
N VAL A 203 16.64 -1.72 1.00
CA VAL A 203 15.66 -1.30 2.02
C VAL A 203 15.63 0.23 2.18
N GLU A 204 16.80 0.89 2.19
CA GLU A 204 16.87 2.35 2.23
C GLU A 204 16.19 3.03 1.04
N ASN A 205 16.30 2.44 -0.16
CA ASN A 205 15.68 3.00 -1.37
C ASN A 205 14.17 2.82 -1.38
N VAL A 206 13.66 1.67 -0.91
CA VAL A 206 12.21 1.42 -0.76
C VAL A 206 11.59 2.39 0.24
N MET A 207 12.25 2.65 1.37
CA MET A 207 11.77 3.64 2.35
C MET A 207 11.68 5.06 1.77
N LYS A 208 12.60 5.45 0.88
CA LYS A 208 12.56 6.75 0.20
C LYS A 208 11.39 6.83 -0.79
N LEU A 209 11.13 5.79 -1.57
CA LEU A 209 10.01 5.75 -2.53
C LEU A 209 8.64 5.87 -1.83
N ASN A 210 8.46 5.18 -0.70
CA ASN A 210 7.22 5.23 0.07
C ASN A 210 6.91 6.64 0.62
N SER A 211 7.95 7.45 0.88
CA SER A 211 7.78 8.85 1.31
C SER A 211 7.31 9.79 0.18
N VAL A 212 7.59 9.45 -1.08
CA VAL A 212 7.18 10.21 -2.26
C VAL A 212 5.74 9.88 -2.64
N GLN A 213 5.35 8.60 -2.57
CA GLN A 213 4.01 8.15 -2.94
C GLN A 213 2.91 8.70 -2.01
N ASN A 214 3.18 8.73 -0.70
CA ASN A 214 2.27 9.36 0.28
C ASN A 214 2.00 10.85 0.03
N LYS A 215 2.93 11.58 -0.62
CA LYS A 215 2.68 12.97 -1.02
C LYS A 215 1.72 13.07 -2.20
N THR A 216 1.86 12.17 -3.17
CA THR A 216 1.05 12.18 -4.39
C THR A 216 -0.41 11.78 -4.10
N ASP A 217 -0.64 10.81 -3.21
CA ASP A 217 -1.99 10.39 -2.83
C ASP A 217 -2.76 11.50 -2.08
N GLN A 218 -2.04 12.31 -1.31
CA GLN A 218 -2.61 13.49 -0.64
C GLN A 218 -3.07 14.55 -1.66
N GLU A 219 -2.27 14.81 -2.71
CA GLU A 219 -2.61 15.75 -3.77
C GLU A 219 -3.82 15.28 -4.62
N ILE A 220 -3.94 13.97 -4.85
CA ILE A 220 -5.09 13.39 -5.57
C ILE A 220 -6.38 13.50 -4.73
N SER A 221 -6.28 13.25 -3.41
CA SER A 221 -7.41 13.40 -2.47
C SER A 221 -7.95 14.84 -2.41
N ASP A 222 -7.05 15.82 -2.41
CA ASP A 222 -7.38 17.25 -2.42
C ASP A 222 -8.07 17.66 -3.74
N CYS A 223 -7.70 17.03 -4.87
CA CYS A 223 -8.36 17.24 -6.16
C CYS A 223 -9.78 16.65 -6.20
N LEU A 224 -9.98 15.42 -5.71
CA LEU A 224 -11.29 14.76 -5.73
C LEU A 224 -12.32 15.44 -4.79
N SER A 225 -11.87 15.96 -3.66
CA SER A 225 -12.72 16.73 -2.74
C SER A 225 -13.16 18.08 -3.34
N SER A 226 -12.39 18.64 -4.28
CA SER A 226 -12.80 19.83 -5.03
C SER A 226 -13.90 19.55 -6.08
N LEU A 227 -13.97 18.33 -6.59
CA LEU A 227 -14.98 17.87 -7.56
C LEU A 227 -16.32 17.47 -6.93
N SER A 228 -16.36 17.18 -5.62
CA SER A 228 -17.57 16.74 -4.92
C SER A 228 -18.53 17.86 -4.52
N ARG A 229 -18.35 19.10 -5.03
CA ARG A 229 -19.32 20.17 -4.78
C ARG A 229 -20.65 19.80 -5.43
N PRO A 230 -21.76 19.70 -4.67
CA PRO A 230 -23.06 19.42 -5.26
C PRO A 230 -23.42 20.55 -6.23
N VAL A 231 -23.59 20.21 -7.50
CA VAL A 231 -24.19 21.10 -8.49
C VAL A 231 -25.69 21.13 -8.19
N THR A 232 -26.12 22.12 -7.42
CA THR A 232 -27.55 22.39 -7.21
C THR A 232 -28.12 22.93 -8.52
N LEU A 233 -28.83 22.10 -9.28
CA LEU A 233 -29.67 22.56 -10.39
C LEU A 233 -30.91 23.24 -9.81
N GLU A 234 -30.80 24.52 -9.50
CA GLU A 234 -31.97 25.37 -9.25
C GLU A 234 -32.62 25.69 -10.60
N LEU A 235 -33.77 25.08 -10.88
CA LEU A 235 -34.65 25.53 -11.95
C LEU A 235 -35.25 26.88 -11.54
N LEU A 236 -34.54 27.96 -11.85
CA LEU A 236 -34.99 29.34 -11.69
C LEU A 236 -36.09 29.63 -12.73
N VAL A 237 -37.31 29.17 -12.46
CA VAL A 237 -38.49 29.84 -13.00
C VAL A 237 -38.65 31.10 -12.16
N SER A 238 -38.01 32.20 -12.56
CA SER A 238 -38.19 33.47 -11.87
C SER A 238 -39.62 33.96 -12.11
N ALA A 239 -40.49 33.74 -11.13
CA ALA A 239 -41.63 34.58 -10.89
C ALA A 239 -41.37 35.27 -9.56
N ASP A 240 -41.28 36.60 -9.56
CA ASP A 240 -41.24 37.39 -8.34
C ASP A 240 -42.48 37.05 -7.50
N LEU A 241 -42.31 36.22 -6.48
CA LEU A 241 -43.36 35.88 -5.53
C LEU A 241 -43.37 36.95 -4.43
N PRO A 242 -44.45 37.73 -4.27
CA PRO A 242 -44.63 38.48 -3.04
C PRO A 242 -44.80 37.47 -1.88
N LYS A 243 -44.09 37.71 -0.77
CA LYS A 243 -44.17 36.91 0.45
C LYS A 243 -45.63 36.73 0.88
N ALA A 244 -46.15 35.51 0.77
CA ALA A 244 -47.42 35.15 1.37
C ALA A 244 -47.23 34.99 2.89
N GLY A 245 -48.02 35.73 3.66
CA GLY A 245 -48.11 35.58 5.11
C GLY A 245 -48.93 34.36 5.49
N ASP A 246 -48.55 33.78 6.64
CA ASP A 246 -49.23 32.77 7.46
C ASP A 246 -49.84 31.55 6.74
N ASP A 247 -49.00 30.53 6.57
CA ASP A 247 -49.42 29.14 6.38
C ASP A 247 -49.99 28.58 7.68
N LYS A 248 -51.33 28.51 7.76
CA LYS A 248 -52.02 27.50 8.58
C LYS A 248 -52.86 26.61 7.66
N ASP A 249 -52.57 25.32 7.77
CA ASP A 249 -53.44 24.18 7.48
C ASP A 249 -53.92 23.93 6.05
N TYR A 250 -53.03 23.70 5.08
CA TYR A 250 -53.35 22.79 3.96
C TYR A 250 -52.12 22.00 3.48
N PRO A 251 -52.22 20.67 3.24
CA PRO A 251 -51.14 19.92 2.63
C PRO A 251 -50.87 20.42 1.21
N PHE A 252 -49.58 20.52 0.89
CA PHE A 252 -49.04 20.94 -0.40
C PHE A 252 -49.39 19.91 -1.48
N LEU A 253 -50.62 19.95 -2.01
CA LEU A 253 -51.06 19.16 -3.15
C LEU A 253 -50.62 19.87 -4.43
N THR A 254 -49.54 19.40 -5.06
CA THR A 254 -48.99 19.91 -6.32
C THR A 254 -49.91 19.66 -7.54
N GLY A 255 -51.16 19.23 -7.33
CA GLY A 255 -52.13 18.98 -8.40
C GLY A 255 -51.73 17.86 -9.37
N LEU A 256 -50.71 17.07 -9.03
CA LEU A 256 -50.17 15.97 -9.83
C LEU A 256 -50.39 14.61 -9.14
N ASP A 257 -51.49 14.46 -8.40
CA ASP A 257 -51.93 13.14 -7.96
C ASP A 257 -52.59 12.43 -9.14
N PHE A 258 -51.79 11.65 -9.85
CA PHE A 258 -52.25 10.74 -10.89
C PHE A 258 -53.07 9.63 -10.24
N LEU A 259 -54.31 9.44 -10.68
CA LEU A 259 -55.07 8.22 -10.36
C LEU A 259 -54.31 7.00 -10.92
N PRO A 260 -54.22 5.88 -10.18
CA PRO A 260 -53.43 4.72 -10.57
C PRO A 260 -54.01 3.88 -11.73
N ASP A 261 -55.07 4.31 -12.40
CA ASP A 261 -55.67 3.58 -13.51
C ASP A 261 -55.79 4.43 -14.77
N GLY A 262 -54.84 4.22 -15.68
CA GLY A 262 -54.90 4.74 -17.05
C GLY A 262 -56.04 4.12 -17.88
N ARG A 263 -57.29 4.47 -17.58
CA ARG A 263 -58.48 4.25 -18.41
C ARG A 263 -59.36 5.48 -18.49
#